data_AF-A0A0A9X927-F1
#
_entry.id   AF-A0A0A9X927-F1
#
_cell.length_a   1.000
_cell.length_b   1.000
_cell.length_c   1.000
_cell.angle_alpha   90.00
_cell.angle_beta   90.00
_cell.angle_gamma   90.00
#
_symmetry.space_group_name_H-M   'P 1'
#
loop_
_entity.id
_entity.type
_entity.pdbx_description
1 polymer ?
#
loop_
_entity_poly.entity_id
_entity_poly.type
_entity_poly.pdbx_seq_one_letter_code
_entity_poly.pdbx_strand_id
1 'polypeptide(L)'
;MLSEIVEEGDDIDETRHFSEFVDPSNAPPDEYRPPAPPPPSGGKKSPPPSSGSPSTAENLKTFSEVDTLLLYNKKRDVKTIIRENDWPIRHSIRGKLWPKLCHGHSTEKTTIEEPSFYWELVNQLFGNTELPDKIVQLPQFVEMEHRHTFFLNKKGVKVADRVVCVLGFSCPDITYSPMVYPIAALLLHYMTEEQCYSCLATLVACKSPVFLHQTKLLHEVTWRTVMHITKKHVKSAAATLSRHCPTSRAERIYTDWIWWVLHNLPFNHVVRVMDCYLNEGIKVLYRVAMAILLLFHKNSASWTKDIAESGVDSALAKFANQIPVGPRKLLRVCFGIRGLSSAYIFRVFTKTEMTLKARSNVMSNSRQLIRSRSSENLPTSQSQLNVQMMSHTLTIRELFTLWSWLPVRITMYQPILLYTTEEHGCSLQTFYVRVEQHEPTLLLIKTNNNEVFGAYCSSRWIERNQKDERGNRVAYFGTGETFLFSLYPERAK
;
A
#
# COMPACT_ATOMS: atom_id res chain seq x y z
N MET A 1 -1.71 5.42 49.43
CA MET A 1 -1.55 4.07 48.86
C MET A 1 -1.83 4.19 47.37
N LEU A 2 -0.80 4.51 46.59
CA LEU A 2 -0.84 4.46 45.13
C LEU A 2 -0.16 3.14 44.76
N SER A 3 -0.93 2.18 44.28
CA SER A 3 -0.43 0.91 43.77
C SER A 3 0.00 1.12 42.32
N GLU A 4 1.31 1.15 42.08
CA GLU A 4 1.89 0.96 40.75
C GLU A 4 1.50 -0.44 40.26
N ILE A 5 0.67 -0.47 39.21
CA ILE A 5 0.53 -1.67 38.37
C ILE A 5 1.69 -1.59 37.40
N VAL A 6 2.75 -2.34 37.71
CA VAL A 6 3.81 -2.65 36.75
C VAL A 6 3.21 -3.66 35.79
N GLU A 7 2.83 -3.22 34.59
CA GLU A 7 2.55 -4.14 33.49
C GLU A 7 3.87 -4.82 33.12
N GLU A 8 3.92 -6.14 33.33
CA GLU A 8 4.97 -7.01 32.80
C GLU A 8 4.95 -6.88 31.27
N GLY A 9 6.01 -6.28 30.73
CA GLY A 9 6.23 -6.28 29.28
C GLY A 9 6.37 -7.72 28.79
N ASP A 10 5.66 -8.05 27.71
CA ASP A 10 5.81 -9.30 26.98
C ASP A 10 7.29 -9.54 26.65
N ASP A 11 7.94 -10.41 27.44
CA ASP A 11 9.30 -10.86 27.20
C ASP A 11 9.31 -11.57 25.83
N ILE A 12 10.01 -10.97 24.87
CA ILE A 12 10.24 -11.56 23.56
C ILE A 12 11.07 -12.82 23.81
N ASP A 13 10.42 -13.98 23.76
CA ASP A 13 11.05 -15.31 23.85
C ASP A 13 12.22 -15.40 22.85
N GLU A 14 13.44 -15.20 23.33
CA GLU A 14 14.66 -15.21 22.51
C GLU A 14 14.95 -16.60 21.90
N THR A 15 14.19 -17.63 22.28
CA THR A 15 14.27 -18.98 21.69
C THR A 15 13.38 -19.16 20.44
N ARG A 16 12.46 -18.22 20.17
CA ARG A 16 11.60 -18.25 18.98
C ARG A 16 12.25 -17.57 17.79
N HIS A 17 12.73 -18.40 16.86
CA HIS A 17 13.35 -18.00 15.59
C HIS A 17 12.41 -17.26 14.60
N PHE A 18 11.12 -17.55 14.69
CA PHE A 18 10.01 -16.87 14.00
C PHE A 18 8.97 -16.47 15.04
N SER A 19 8.11 -15.50 14.72
CA SER A 19 7.00 -15.10 15.59
C SER A 19 6.03 -16.26 15.87
N GLU A 20 5.10 -16.06 16.80
CA GLU A 20 4.01 -17.01 17.07
C GLU A 20 3.08 -17.28 15.87
N PHE A 21 3.20 -16.50 14.80
CA PHE A 21 2.36 -16.61 13.61
C PHE A 21 2.88 -17.62 12.59
N VAL A 22 4.01 -18.29 12.85
CA VAL A 22 4.56 -19.34 12.00
C VAL A 22 4.60 -20.66 12.77
N ASP A 23 3.98 -21.70 12.22
CA ASP A 23 4.07 -23.04 12.81
C ASP A 23 5.45 -23.64 12.52
N PRO A 24 6.21 -24.11 13.53
CA PRO A 24 7.51 -24.76 13.32
C PRO A 24 7.47 -25.91 12.29
N SER A 25 6.36 -26.63 12.20
CA SER A 25 6.17 -27.75 11.25
C SER A 25 6.00 -27.31 9.80
N ASN A 26 5.51 -26.09 9.57
CA ASN A 26 5.36 -25.48 8.24
C ASN A 26 6.47 -24.48 7.91
N ALA A 27 7.43 -24.30 8.81
CA ALA A 27 8.46 -23.30 8.62
C ALA A 27 9.37 -23.63 7.43
N PRO A 28 9.84 -22.61 6.69
CA PRO A 28 10.69 -22.82 5.52
C PRO A 28 12.01 -23.52 5.89
N PRO A 29 12.59 -24.30 4.95
CA PRO A 29 13.89 -24.94 5.18
C PRO A 29 15.01 -23.90 5.34
N ASP A 30 15.97 -24.18 6.23
CA ASP A 30 17.06 -23.25 6.57
C ASP A 30 17.97 -22.94 5.39
N GLU A 31 18.30 -23.97 4.61
CA GLU A 31 19.11 -23.85 3.41
C GLU A 31 18.25 -23.98 2.16
N TYR A 32 18.49 -23.04 1.24
CA TYR A 32 17.96 -23.16 -0.10
C TYR A 32 18.77 -24.14 -0.93
N ARG A 33 18.10 -25.18 -1.41
CA ARG A 33 18.65 -26.09 -2.40
C ARG A 33 18.09 -25.72 -3.76
N PRO A 34 18.95 -25.28 -4.71
CA PRO A 34 18.52 -25.03 -6.08
C PRO A 34 17.90 -26.32 -6.66
N PRO A 35 16.85 -26.20 -7.50
CA PRO A 35 16.31 -27.36 -8.19
C PRO A 35 17.38 -28.02 -9.06
N ALA A 36 17.32 -29.35 -9.17
CA ALA A 36 18.27 -30.11 -9.98
C ALA A 36 18.24 -29.60 -11.43
N PRO A 37 19.41 -29.41 -12.08
CA PRO A 37 19.43 -29.00 -13.48
C PRO A 37 18.69 -30.05 -14.34
N PRO A 38 17.98 -29.63 -15.40
CA PRO A 38 17.36 -30.57 -16.32
C PRO A 38 18.41 -31.53 -16.88
N PRO A 39 18.07 -32.80 -17.13
CA PRO A 39 19.02 -33.78 -17.64
C PRO A 39 19.61 -33.28 -18.96
N PRO A 40 20.93 -33.40 -19.18
CA PRO A 40 21.57 -32.90 -20.39
C PRO A 40 21.01 -33.61 -21.62
N SER A 41 20.53 -32.84 -22.59
CA SER A 41 20.25 -33.31 -23.94
C SER A 41 21.56 -33.56 -24.69
N GLY A 42 22.13 -34.74 -24.48
CA GLY A 42 23.34 -35.20 -25.16
C GLY A 42 24.40 -35.68 -24.18
N GLY A 43 24.78 -36.97 -24.32
CA GLY A 43 25.71 -37.64 -23.44
C GLY A 43 27.11 -37.02 -23.46
N LYS A 44 27.40 -36.20 -22.45
CA LYS A 44 28.75 -36.05 -21.89
C LYS A 44 28.62 -35.97 -20.37
N LYS A 45 29.18 -36.97 -19.68
CA LYS A 45 29.30 -36.99 -18.22
C LYS A 45 30.14 -35.77 -17.79
N SER A 46 29.51 -34.79 -17.15
CA SER A 46 30.21 -33.77 -16.37
C SER A 46 30.65 -34.36 -15.01
N PRO A 47 31.74 -33.87 -14.41
CA PRO A 47 32.20 -34.35 -13.11
C PRO A 47 31.14 -34.08 -12.03
N PRO A 48 31.16 -34.81 -10.90
CA PRO A 48 30.18 -34.61 -9.84
C PRO A 48 30.21 -33.16 -9.35
N PRO A 49 29.07 -32.59 -8.95
CA PRO A 49 29.07 -31.29 -8.31
C PRO A 49 29.96 -31.38 -7.09
N SER A 50 30.98 -30.52 -7.02
CA SER A 50 31.79 -30.33 -5.82
C SER A 50 30.83 -30.14 -4.65
N SER A 51 30.86 -31.07 -3.70
CA SER A 51 30.21 -30.96 -2.41
C SER A 51 30.46 -29.56 -1.88
N GLY A 52 29.40 -28.78 -1.70
CA GLY A 52 29.48 -27.49 -1.06
C GLY A 52 30.23 -27.66 0.25
N SER A 53 31.36 -26.99 0.36
CA SER A 53 32.06 -26.78 1.61
C SER A 53 31.04 -26.32 2.67
N PRO A 54 31.11 -26.81 3.91
CA PRO A 54 30.33 -26.24 5.01
C PRO A 54 30.57 -24.73 5.01
N SER A 55 29.51 -23.93 5.08
CA SER A 55 29.64 -22.50 5.27
C SER A 55 30.54 -22.27 6.48
N THR A 56 31.77 -21.83 6.26
CA THR A 56 32.56 -21.18 7.30
C THR A 56 31.65 -20.14 7.93
N ALA A 57 31.47 -20.22 9.25
CA ALA A 57 30.81 -19.18 10.03
C ALA A 57 31.59 -17.87 9.83
N GLU A 58 31.32 -17.16 8.72
CA GLU A 58 31.67 -15.76 8.57
C GLU A 58 31.02 -15.06 9.76
N ASN A 59 31.80 -14.37 10.60
CA ASN A 59 31.31 -13.68 11.80
C ASN A 59 30.13 -12.76 11.44
N LEU A 60 28.89 -13.24 11.63
CA LEU A 60 27.67 -12.50 11.33
C LEU A 60 27.60 -11.27 12.23
N LYS A 61 27.26 -10.13 11.63
CA LYS A 61 27.08 -8.89 12.38
C LYS A 61 25.89 -8.99 13.33
N THR A 62 26.09 -8.53 14.56
CA THR A 62 25.08 -8.49 15.61
C THR A 62 24.15 -7.28 15.45
N PHE A 63 23.00 -7.30 16.12
CA PHE A 63 22.09 -6.15 16.15
C PHE A 63 22.78 -4.90 16.72
N SER A 64 23.54 -5.05 17.81
CA SER A 64 24.24 -3.93 18.47
C SER A 64 25.24 -3.23 17.55
N GLU A 65 26.00 -3.99 16.75
CA GLU A 65 26.93 -3.41 15.77
C GLU A 65 26.19 -2.59 14.70
N VAL A 66 25.05 -3.09 14.20
CA VAL A 66 24.25 -2.39 13.20
C VAL A 66 23.56 -1.16 13.81
N ASP A 67 22.99 -1.29 15.01
CA ASP A 67 22.30 -0.21 15.72
C ASP A 67 23.25 0.95 16.03
N THR A 68 24.47 0.64 16.47
CA THR A 68 25.53 1.64 16.69
C THR A 68 25.78 2.46 15.42
N LEU A 69 25.89 1.81 14.25
CA LEU A 69 26.09 2.50 12.99
C LEU A 69 24.86 3.31 12.55
N LEU A 70 23.66 2.84 12.85
CA LEU A 70 22.41 3.59 12.62
C LEU A 70 22.38 4.87 13.48
N LEU A 71 22.72 4.78 14.77
CA LEU A 71 22.80 5.90 15.70
C LEU A 71 23.82 6.95 15.25
N TYR A 72 24.99 6.53 14.77
CA TYR A 72 26.00 7.42 14.20
C TYR A 72 25.72 7.85 12.75
N ASN A 73 24.54 7.55 12.20
CA ASN A 73 24.10 7.91 10.86
C ASN A 73 25.09 7.46 9.76
N LYS A 74 25.76 6.32 9.96
CA LYS A 74 26.72 5.71 9.02
C LYS A 74 25.97 4.93 7.92
N LYS A 75 25.09 5.62 7.18
CA LYS A 75 24.16 5.02 6.20
C LYS A 75 24.85 4.12 5.15
N ARG A 76 26.08 4.44 4.76
CA ARG A 76 26.85 3.64 3.78
C ARG A 76 27.28 2.31 4.36
N ASP A 77 27.75 2.30 5.60
CA ASP A 77 28.28 1.11 6.27
C ASP A 77 27.15 0.15 6.61
N VAL A 78 26.03 0.68 7.15
CA VAL A 78 24.78 -0.08 7.36
C VAL A 78 24.32 -0.74 6.07
N LYS A 79 24.30 0.01 4.97
CA LYS A 79 23.92 -0.52 3.66
C LYS A 79 24.84 -1.66 3.20
N THR A 80 26.15 -1.52 3.37
CA THR A 80 27.10 -2.59 3.02
C THR A 80 26.87 -3.83 3.88
N ILE A 81 26.73 -3.65 5.19
CA ILE A 81 26.48 -4.74 6.14
C ILE A 81 25.21 -5.51 5.77
N ILE A 82 24.08 -4.82 5.56
CA ILE A 82 22.78 -5.46 5.24
C ILE A 82 22.84 -6.27 3.93
N ARG A 83 23.59 -5.78 2.94
CA ARG A 83 23.74 -6.44 1.64
C ARG A 83 24.63 -7.67 1.69
N GLU A 84 25.65 -7.66 2.54
CA GLU A 84 26.71 -8.67 2.56
C GLU A 84 26.52 -9.73 3.65
N ASN A 85 25.90 -9.37 4.78
CA ASN A 85 25.65 -10.31 5.88
C ASN A 85 24.48 -11.23 5.52
N ASP A 86 24.76 -12.52 5.43
CA ASP A 86 23.79 -13.54 5.05
C ASP A 86 23.17 -14.19 6.29
N TRP A 87 22.45 -13.41 7.09
CA TRP A 87 21.77 -13.94 8.27
C TRP A 87 20.78 -15.04 7.85
N PRO A 88 20.86 -16.25 8.44
CA PRO A 88 19.94 -17.35 8.18
C PRO A 88 18.48 -16.92 8.35
N ILE A 89 17.55 -17.62 7.69
CA ILE A 89 16.12 -17.25 7.71
C ILE A 89 15.53 -17.22 9.12
N ARG A 90 16.02 -18.07 10.02
CA ARG A 90 15.62 -18.22 11.43
C ARG A 90 16.39 -17.31 12.40
N HIS A 91 17.24 -16.43 11.89
CA HIS A 91 18.04 -15.57 12.74
C HIS A 91 17.17 -14.50 13.41
N SER A 92 17.18 -14.45 14.74
CA SER A 92 16.31 -13.59 15.58
C SER A 92 16.53 -12.08 15.38
N ILE A 93 17.69 -11.69 14.82
CA ILE A 93 18.04 -10.28 14.53
C ILE A 93 16.91 -9.50 13.85
N ARG A 94 16.12 -10.13 12.96
CA ARG A 94 15.09 -9.43 12.17
C ARG A 94 13.97 -8.87 13.04
N GLY A 95 13.63 -9.51 14.16
CA GLY A 95 12.62 -8.98 15.09
C GLY A 95 13.02 -7.64 15.71
N LYS A 96 14.32 -7.39 15.86
CA LYS A 96 14.86 -6.10 16.37
C LYS A 96 15.25 -5.16 15.21
N LEU A 97 15.87 -5.69 14.16
CA LEU A 97 16.43 -4.92 13.05
C LEU A 97 15.36 -4.35 12.12
N TRP A 98 14.34 -5.12 11.74
CA TRP A 98 13.35 -4.65 10.76
C TRP A 98 12.52 -3.47 11.28
N PRO A 99 11.98 -3.50 12.53
CA PRO A 99 11.34 -2.33 13.10
C PRO A 99 12.27 -1.11 13.12
N LYS A 100 13.52 -1.28 13.61
CA LYS A 100 14.50 -0.19 13.66
C LYS A 100 14.77 0.43 12.28
N LEU A 101 14.86 -0.38 11.23
CA LEU A 101 15.04 0.11 9.86
C LEU A 101 13.80 0.85 9.37
N CYS A 102 12.59 0.32 9.59
CA CYS A 102 11.34 1.00 9.21
C CYS A 102 11.22 2.37 9.88
N HIS A 103 11.30 2.40 11.22
CA HIS A 103 11.14 3.62 12.03
C HIS A 103 12.24 4.64 11.79
N GLY A 104 13.43 4.20 11.39
CA GLY A 104 14.52 5.08 10.96
C GLY A 104 14.20 5.97 9.75
N HIS A 105 13.09 5.72 9.03
CA HIS A 105 12.59 6.55 7.93
C HIS A 105 11.43 7.48 8.31
N SER A 106 10.98 7.46 9.58
CA SER A 106 9.93 8.38 10.03
C SER A 106 10.39 9.84 9.87
N THR A 107 9.52 10.69 9.33
CA THR A 107 9.76 12.13 9.17
C THR A 107 9.48 12.91 10.45
N GLU A 108 8.59 12.38 11.29
CA GLU A 108 8.36 12.91 12.63
C GLU A 108 9.44 12.35 13.54
N LYS A 109 9.94 13.18 14.47
CA LYS A 109 10.74 12.71 15.60
C LYS A 109 9.83 11.97 16.57
N THR A 110 9.10 10.98 16.09
CA THR A 110 8.40 10.02 16.94
C THR A 110 9.52 9.25 17.62
N THR A 111 9.80 9.61 18.86
CA THR A 111 10.63 8.79 19.74
C THR A 111 10.06 7.38 19.72
N ILE A 112 10.93 6.38 19.78
CA ILE A 112 10.60 4.93 19.80
C ILE A 112 9.61 4.58 20.93
N GLU A 113 9.36 5.53 21.84
CA GLU A 113 8.56 5.44 23.05
C GLU A 113 7.14 6.03 22.95
N GLU A 114 6.71 6.62 21.82
CA GLU A 114 5.29 7.01 21.72
C GLU A 114 4.40 5.76 21.56
N PRO A 115 3.38 5.58 22.42
CA PRO A 115 2.48 4.44 22.36
C PRO A 115 1.84 4.35 20.98
N SER A 116 1.82 3.15 20.39
CA SER A 116 1.08 2.97 19.14
C SER A 116 -0.42 3.12 19.44
N PHE A 117 -1.09 4.04 18.74
CA PHE A 117 -2.56 4.12 18.73
C PHE A 117 -3.22 2.92 18.04
N TYR A 118 -2.47 1.86 17.72
CA TYR A 118 -2.95 0.69 17.01
C TYR A 118 -4.16 0.04 17.70
N TRP A 119 -4.07 -0.23 19.00
CA TRP A 119 -5.16 -0.90 19.73
C TRP A 119 -6.40 -0.02 19.88
N GLU A 120 -6.24 1.30 19.93
CA GLU A 120 -7.38 2.23 19.87
C GLU A 120 -8.09 2.14 18.51
N LEU A 121 -7.33 2.12 17.41
CA LEU A 121 -7.88 1.96 16.07
C LEU A 121 -8.54 0.59 15.87
N VAL A 122 -7.98 -0.48 16.46
CA VAL A 122 -8.60 -1.81 16.49
C VAL A 122 -9.96 -1.74 17.20
N ASN A 123 -10.02 -1.14 18.39
CA ASN A 123 -11.27 -0.97 19.12
C ASN A 123 -12.29 -0.10 18.36
N GLN A 124 -11.85 0.98 17.70
CA GLN A 124 -12.74 1.82 16.88
C GLN A 124 -13.33 1.06 15.67
N LEU A 125 -12.53 0.20 15.03
CA LEU A 125 -12.94 -0.49 13.81
C LEU A 125 -13.71 -1.79 14.08
N PHE A 126 -13.34 -2.53 15.13
CA PHE A 126 -13.89 -3.86 15.45
C PHE A 126 -14.72 -3.91 16.73
N GLY A 127 -14.66 -2.88 17.57
CA GLY A 127 -15.39 -2.77 18.84
C GLY A 127 -14.71 -3.44 20.03
N ASN A 128 -13.68 -4.28 19.80
CA ASN A 128 -12.87 -4.93 20.83
C ASN A 128 -11.49 -5.34 20.26
N THR A 129 -10.62 -5.89 21.10
CA THR A 129 -9.28 -6.37 20.73
C THR A 129 -9.23 -7.87 20.41
N GLU A 130 -10.35 -8.59 20.51
CA GLU A 130 -10.41 -10.01 20.19
C GLU A 130 -10.26 -10.21 18.68
N LEU A 131 -9.58 -11.30 18.28
CA LEU A 131 -9.42 -11.63 16.87
C LEU A 131 -10.77 -12.05 16.29
N PRO A 132 -11.22 -11.48 15.16
CA PRO A 132 -12.50 -11.84 14.57
C PRO A 132 -12.62 -13.34 14.25
N ASP A 133 -13.72 -13.95 14.68
CA ASP A 133 -14.05 -15.33 14.30
C ASP A 133 -14.45 -15.44 12.83
N LYS A 134 -15.18 -14.42 12.34
CA LYS A 134 -15.64 -14.32 10.96
C LYS A 134 -14.55 -13.75 10.05
N ILE A 135 -14.61 -14.13 8.78
CA ILE A 135 -13.70 -13.62 7.75
C ILE A 135 -13.91 -12.11 7.61
N VAL A 136 -12.81 -11.36 7.79
CA VAL A 136 -12.80 -9.90 7.65
C VAL A 136 -12.79 -9.55 6.16
N GLN A 137 -13.63 -8.59 5.76
CA GLN A 137 -13.58 -8.04 4.41
C GLN A 137 -12.37 -7.12 4.27
N LEU A 138 -11.43 -7.49 3.40
CA LEU A 138 -10.24 -6.67 3.19
C LEU A 138 -10.57 -5.38 2.43
N PRO A 139 -9.78 -4.31 2.64
CA PRO A 139 -9.91 -3.07 1.87
C PRO A 139 -9.69 -3.27 0.37
N GLN A 140 -10.33 -2.42 -0.46
CA GLN A 140 -10.28 -2.52 -1.93
C GLN A 140 -8.89 -2.31 -2.55
N PHE A 141 -7.95 -1.72 -1.80
CA PHE A 141 -6.59 -1.54 -2.29
C PHE A 141 -5.77 -2.85 -2.28
N VAL A 142 -6.30 -3.92 -1.67
CA VAL A 142 -5.73 -5.27 -1.68
C VAL A 142 -6.26 -6.05 -2.88
N GLU A 143 -5.35 -6.71 -3.60
CA GLU A 143 -5.71 -7.60 -4.70
C GLU A 143 -5.83 -9.03 -4.18
N MET A 144 -7.03 -9.60 -4.25
CA MET A 144 -7.33 -10.90 -3.65
C MET A 144 -6.51 -12.04 -4.27
N GLU A 145 -6.22 -11.98 -5.57
CA GLU A 145 -5.38 -12.95 -6.28
C GLU A 145 -3.93 -12.95 -5.77
N HIS A 146 -3.48 -11.82 -5.21
CA HIS A 146 -2.12 -11.64 -4.69
C HIS A 146 -2.07 -11.49 -3.17
N ARG A 147 -3.09 -12.02 -2.47
CA ARG A 147 -3.13 -12.13 -1.01
C ARG A 147 -2.21 -13.27 -0.52
N HIS A 148 -0.91 -13.12 -0.78
CA HIS A 148 0.09 -14.14 -0.47
C HIS A 148 0.48 -14.11 1.01
N THR A 149 0.34 -15.24 1.69
CA THR A 149 0.52 -15.38 3.15
C THR A 149 1.83 -16.07 3.55
N PHE A 150 2.62 -16.54 2.58
CA PHE A 150 3.83 -17.35 2.81
C PHE A 150 3.55 -18.51 3.78
N PHE A 151 4.20 -18.52 4.95
CA PHE A 151 4.11 -19.59 5.96
C PHE A 151 3.33 -19.18 7.21
N LEU A 152 2.50 -18.14 7.13
CA LEU A 152 1.63 -17.76 8.25
C LEU A 152 0.63 -18.88 8.57
N ASN A 153 0.47 -19.16 9.86
CA ASN A 153 -0.57 -20.02 10.38
C ASN A 153 -1.95 -19.32 10.35
N LYS A 154 -3.02 -20.04 10.69
CA LYS A 154 -4.39 -19.49 10.64
C LYS A 154 -4.56 -18.23 11.50
N LYS A 155 -3.91 -18.16 12.68
CA LYS A 155 -3.91 -16.97 13.54
C LYS A 155 -3.19 -15.81 12.85
N GLY A 156 -1.99 -16.05 12.32
CA GLY A 156 -1.20 -15.07 11.56
C GLY A 156 -1.93 -14.48 10.38
N VAL A 157 -2.70 -15.29 9.63
CA VAL A 157 -3.51 -14.80 8.51
C VAL A 157 -4.62 -13.86 8.99
N LYS A 158 -5.32 -14.18 10.09
CA LYS A 158 -6.34 -13.28 10.68
C LYS A 158 -5.72 -11.98 11.20
N VAL A 159 -4.53 -12.06 11.80
CA VAL A 159 -3.76 -10.90 12.25
C VAL A 159 -3.37 -10.02 11.06
N ALA A 160 -2.87 -10.60 9.97
CA ALA A 160 -2.56 -9.85 8.74
C ALA A 160 -3.79 -9.11 8.21
N ASP A 161 -4.96 -9.74 8.23
CA ASP A 161 -6.22 -9.11 7.80
C ASP A 161 -6.58 -7.92 8.66
N ARG A 162 -6.53 -8.09 9.98
CA ARG A 162 -6.82 -7.01 10.93
C ARG A 162 -5.86 -5.84 10.74
N VAL A 163 -4.55 -6.10 10.67
CA VAL A 163 -3.52 -5.07 10.43
C VAL A 163 -3.79 -4.29 9.15
N VAL A 164 -4.10 -4.98 8.05
CA VAL A 164 -4.36 -4.32 6.76
C VAL A 164 -5.66 -3.54 6.76
N CYS A 165 -6.71 -4.02 7.45
CA CYS A 165 -7.96 -3.27 7.65
C CYS A 165 -7.73 -2.00 8.48
N VAL A 166 -7.00 -2.10 9.58
CA VAL A 166 -6.65 -0.94 10.43
C VAL A 166 -5.81 0.07 9.66
N LEU A 167 -4.83 -0.39 8.87
CA LEU A 167 -4.05 0.48 7.99
C LEU A 167 -4.93 1.20 6.96
N GLY A 168 -5.89 0.49 6.36
CA GLY A 168 -6.83 1.09 5.42
C GLY A 168 -7.76 2.13 6.05
N PHE A 169 -8.12 1.91 7.32
CA PHE A 169 -8.91 2.85 8.10
C PHE A 169 -8.11 4.11 8.47
N SER A 170 -6.85 3.95 8.90
CA SER A 170 -5.98 5.08 9.29
C SER A 170 -5.35 5.83 8.11
N CYS A 171 -5.22 5.18 6.95
CA CYS A 171 -4.59 5.75 5.75
C CYS A 171 -5.55 5.75 4.55
N PRO A 172 -6.57 6.65 4.53
CA PRO A 172 -7.60 6.67 3.48
C PRO A 172 -7.07 7.02 2.08
N ASP A 173 -5.89 7.63 1.97
CA ASP A 173 -5.24 7.96 0.70
C ASP A 173 -4.81 6.71 -0.09
N ILE A 174 -4.74 5.55 0.57
CA ILE A 174 -4.45 4.28 -0.08
C ILE A 174 -5.69 3.80 -0.86
N THR A 175 -5.66 4.07 -2.17
CA THR A 175 -6.72 3.64 -3.10
C THR A 175 -6.37 2.36 -3.84
N TYR A 176 -5.07 2.06 -3.98
CA TYR A 176 -4.56 0.82 -4.59
C TYR A 176 -3.10 0.57 -4.22
N SER A 177 -2.83 -0.53 -3.51
CA SER A 177 -1.48 -0.89 -3.09
C SER A 177 -1.36 -2.40 -2.86
N PRO A 178 -1.22 -3.21 -3.93
CA PRO A 178 -1.28 -4.66 -3.82
C PRO A 178 -0.08 -5.25 -3.07
N MET A 179 0.99 -4.47 -2.87
CA MET A 179 2.17 -4.87 -2.09
C MET A 179 1.94 -4.88 -0.58
N VAL A 180 0.93 -4.17 -0.07
CA VAL A 180 0.70 -4.02 1.38
C VAL A 180 0.50 -5.36 2.05
N TYR A 181 -0.36 -6.23 1.49
CA TYR A 181 -0.72 -7.49 2.12
C TYR A 181 0.47 -8.47 2.19
N PRO A 182 1.21 -8.75 1.09
CA PRO A 182 2.38 -9.63 1.18
C PRO A 182 3.50 -9.08 2.08
N ILE A 183 3.67 -7.75 2.14
CA ILE A 183 4.65 -7.15 3.06
C ILE A 183 4.20 -7.32 4.51
N ALA A 184 2.92 -7.08 4.82
CA ALA A 184 2.36 -7.36 6.14
C ALA A 184 2.60 -8.82 6.55
N ALA A 185 2.30 -9.75 5.63
CA ALA A 185 2.52 -11.16 5.87
C ALA A 185 4.00 -11.49 6.15
N LEU A 186 4.95 -10.93 5.40
CA LEU A 186 6.39 -11.12 5.64
C LEU A 186 6.83 -10.56 6.98
N LEU A 187 6.41 -9.34 7.33
CA LEU A 187 6.77 -8.71 8.60
C LEU A 187 6.31 -9.56 9.78
N LEU A 188 5.07 -10.08 9.73
CA LEU A 188 4.51 -10.95 10.76
C LEU A 188 5.27 -12.26 10.96
N HIS A 189 6.21 -12.66 10.09
CA HIS A 189 7.08 -13.81 10.40
C HIS A 189 8.09 -13.50 11.52
N TYR A 190 8.38 -12.22 11.78
CA TYR A 190 9.50 -11.80 12.64
C TYR A 190 9.12 -10.83 13.75
N MET A 191 7.90 -10.30 13.78
CA MET A 191 7.49 -9.27 14.74
C MET A 191 6.04 -9.45 15.19
N THR A 192 5.67 -8.72 16.23
CA THR A 192 4.30 -8.72 16.75
C THR A 192 3.33 -8.01 15.80
N GLU A 193 2.04 -8.17 16.06
CA GLU A 193 0.97 -7.51 15.30
C GLU A 193 1.10 -5.98 15.28
N GLU A 194 1.29 -5.38 16.46
CA GLU A 194 1.43 -3.93 16.62
C GLU A 194 2.71 -3.40 15.92
N GLN A 195 3.82 -4.12 16.06
CA GLN A 195 5.06 -3.79 15.35
C GLN A 195 4.88 -3.85 13.84
N CYS A 196 4.13 -4.84 13.34
CA CYS A 196 3.81 -4.97 11.91
C CYS A 196 3.01 -3.75 11.42
N TYR A 197 1.96 -3.35 12.13
CA TYR A 197 1.19 -2.15 11.80
C TYR A 197 2.07 -0.90 11.80
N SER A 198 2.84 -0.69 12.87
CA SER A 198 3.71 0.48 13.02
C SER A 198 4.76 0.57 11.90
N CYS A 199 5.36 -0.55 11.52
CA CYS A 199 6.24 -0.63 10.35
C CYS A 199 5.50 -0.24 9.06
N LEU A 200 4.35 -0.84 8.78
CA LEU A 200 3.59 -0.56 7.56
C LEU A 200 3.15 0.91 7.47
N ALA A 201 2.63 1.48 8.56
CA ALA A 201 2.25 2.89 8.63
C ALA A 201 3.44 3.80 8.28
N THR A 202 4.63 3.49 8.82
CA THR A 202 5.86 4.23 8.49
C THR A 202 6.24 4.10 7.01
N LEU A 203 6.19 2.88 6.44
CA LEU A 203 6.52 2.63 5.03
C LEU A 203 5.53 3.31 4.07
N VAL A 204 4.25 3.42 4.45
CA VAL A 204 3.21 4.15 3.71
C VAL A 204 3.44 5.66 3.80
N ALA A 205 3.75 6.20 4.98
CA ALA A 205 3.95 7.63 5.18
C ALA A 205 5.23 8.15 4.48
N CYS A 206 6.28 7.34 4.43
CA CYS A 206 7.59 7.76 3.93
C CYS A 206 7.59 8.17 2.45
N LYS A 207 8.08 9.38 2.16
CA LYS A 207 8.19 9.93 0.81
C LYS A 207 9.60 9.82 0.20
N SER A 208 10.63 9.63 1.03
CA SER A 208 12.02 9.52 0.57
C SER A 208 12.89 8.75 1.58
N PRO A 209 13.29 7.51 1.28
CA PRO A 209 12.99 6.76 0.06
C PRO A 209 11.51 6.33 -0.03
N VAL A 210 11.01 6.11 -1.25
CA VAL A 210 9.65 5.57 -1.45
C VAL A 210 9.68 4.05 -1.23
N PHE A 211 8.69 3.54 -0.52
CA PHE A 211 8.48 2.09 -0.29
C PHE A 211 7.22 1.59 -1.00
N LEU A 212 6.08 2.21 -0.70
CA LEU A 212 4.77 1.79 -1.18
C LEU A 212 4.09 2.90 -1.99
N HIS A 213 3.74 2.57 -3.24
CA HIS A 213 2.84 3.39 -4.04
C HIS A 213 1.38 3.03 -3.72
N GLN A 214 0.52 4.05 -3.65
CA GLN A 214 -0.78 3.98 -2.98
C GLN A 214 -1.97 4.20 -3.92
N THR A 215 -1.74 4.41 -5.21
CA THR A 215 -2.78 4.64 -6.21
C THR A 215 -2.56 3.81 -7.47
N LYS A 216 -3.64 3.57 -8.24
CA LYS A 216 -3.58 2.83 -9.52
C LYS A 216 -2.65 3.53 -10.52
N LEU A 217 -2.69 4.86 -10.57
CA LEU A 217 -1.80 5.65 -11.42
C LEU A 217 -0.33 5.42 -11.05
N LEU A 218 0.02 5.53 -9.77
CA LEU A 218 1.41 5.33 -9.34
C LEU A 218 1.86 3.87 -9.55
N HIS A 219 0.97 2.90 -9.36
CA HIS A 219 1.24 1.52 -9.72
C HIS A 219 1.55 1.38 -11.22
N GLU A 220 0.78 2.04 -12.10
CA GLU A 220 1.02 2.02 -13.54
C GLU A 220 2.36 2.66 -13.92
N VAL A 221 2.65 3.83 -13.35
CA VAL A 221 3.93 4.52 -13.53
C VAL A 221 5.10 3.64 -13.08
N THR A 222 4.93 2.89 -11.99
CA THR A 222 5.96 2.04 -11.42
C THR A 222 6.35 0.92 -12.37
N TRP A 223 5.40 0.12 -12.85
CA TRP A 223 5.74 -1.00 -13.75
C TRP A 223 6.28 -0.51 -15.10
N ARG A 224 5.79 0.64 -15.61
CA ARG A 224 6.37 1.29 -16.80
C ARG A 224 7.79 1.79 -16.56
N THR A 225 8.06 2.33 -15.37
CA THR A 225 9.43 2.71 -14.96
C THR A 225 10.33 1.49 -14.97
N VAL A 226 9.89 0.36 -14.41
CA VAL A 226 10.62 -0.92 -14.44
C VAL A 226 10.88 -1.37 -15.88
N MET A 227 9.90 -1.28 -16.76
CA MET A 227 10.09 -1.56 -18.19
C MET A 227 11.17 -0.66 -18.81
N HIS A 228 11.11 0.65 -18.59
CA HIS A 228 12.06 1.61 -19.18
C HIS A 228 13.49 1.41 -18.67
N ILE A 229 13.69 1.21 -17.37
CA ILE A 229 15.03 0.95 -16.82
C ILE A 229 15.55 -0.42 -17.26
N THR A 230 14.68 -1.43 -17.42
CA THR A 230 15.07 -2.76 -17.94
C THR A 230 15.58 -2.64 -19.37
N LYS A 231 14.84 -1.95 -20.25
CA LYS A 231 15.24 -1.68 -21.64
C LYS A 231 16.55 -0.90 -21.74
N LYS A 232 16.92 -0.09 -20.73
CA LYS A 232 18.18 0.66 -20.74
C LYS A 232 19.36 -0.12 -20.15
N HIS A 233 19.18 -0.73 -18.98
CA HIS A 233 20.28 -1.26 -18.18
C HIS A 233 20.52 -2.76 -18.40
N VAL A 234 19.52 -3.51 -18.85
CA VAL A 234 19.60 -4.96 -19.08
C VAL A 234 19.02 -5.32 -20.45
N LYS A 235 19.52 -4.65 -21.49
CA LYS A 235 19.04 -4.70 -22.88
C LYS A 235 18.83 -6.12 -23.42
N SER A 236 19.76 -7.04 -23.14
CA SER A 236 19.68 -8.42 -23.64
C SER A 236 18.50 -9.19 -23.06
N ALA A 237 18.20 -8.97 -21.77
CA ALA A 237 17.02 -9.55 -21.13
C ALA A 237 15.72 -8.93 -21.67
N ALA A 238 15.69 -7.60 -21.83
CA ALA A 238 14.54 -6.92 -22.44
C ALA A 238 14.27 -7.44 -23.87
N ALA A 239 15.32 -7.61 -24.68
CA ALA A 239 15.22 -8.14 -26.03
C ALA A 239 14.71 -9.59 -26.06
N THR A 240 15.07 -10.40 -25.06
CA THR A 240 14.57 -11.78 -24.93
C THR A 240 13.07 -11.80 -24.68
N LEU A 241 12.57 -10.97 -23.75
CA LEU A 241 11.13 -10.85 -23.51
C LEU A 241 10.38 -10.42 -24.77
N SER A 242 10.88 -9.40 -25.47
CA SER A 242 10.27 -8.91 -26.71
C SER A 242 10.28 -9.93 -27.84
N ARG A 243 11.27 -10.84 -27.90
CA ARG A 243 11.33 -11.87 -28.94
C ARG A 243 10.21 -12.92 -28.78
N HIS A 244 9.86 -13.23 -27.53
CA HIS A 244 8.87 -14.24 -27.20
C HIS A 244 7.45 -13.66 -27.05
N CYS A 245 7.22 -12.39 -27.41
CA CYS A 245 5.92 -11.72 -27.30
C CYS A 245 5.66 -10.77 -28.48
N PRO A 246 4.46 -10.79 -29.07
CA PRO A 246 4.02 -9.72 -29.96
C PRO A 246 4.11 -8.35 -29.26
N THR A 247 4.45 -7.29 -29.98
CA THR A 247 4.78 -5.96 -29.42
C THR A 247 3.70 -5.39 -28.48
N SER A 248 2.42 -5.71 -28.69
CA SER A 248 1.29 -5.29 -27.85
C SER A 248 1.18 -6.02 -26.50
N ARG A 249 1.80 -7.20 -26.36
CA ARG A 249 1.80 -8.01 -25.12
C ARG A 249 3.07 -7.82 -24.29
N ALA A 250 4.18 -7.39 -24.90
CA ALA A 250 5.46 -7.23 -24.22
C ALA A 250 5.47 -6.22 -23.05
N GLU A 251 4.59 -5.20 -23.08
CA GLU A 251 4.44 -4.28 -21.94
C GLU A 251 3.69 -4.93 -20.77
N ARG A 252 2.71 -5.80 -21.06
CA ARG A 252 1.86 -6.44 -20.05
C ARG A 252 2.66 -7.35 -19.12
N ILE A 253 3.71 -7.99 -19.63
CA ILE A 253 4.63 -8.78 -18.80
C ILE A 253 5.09 -8.01 -17.56
N TYR A 254 5.37 -6.71 -17.73
CA TYR A 254 5.87 -5.89 -16.64
C TYR A 254 4.82 -5.53 -15.59
N THR A 255 3.50 -5.71 -15.83
CA THR A 255 2.50 -5.48 -14.77
C THR A 255 2.75 -6.38 -13.56
N ASP A 256 3.29 -7.58 -13.82
CA ASP A 256 3.55 -8.60 -12.81
C ASP A 256 4.96 -8.51 -12.23
N TRP A 257 5.71 -7.44 -12.51
CA TRP A 257 7.13 -7.29 -12.14
C TRP A 257 7.39 -7.53 -10.65
N ILE A 258 6.42 -7.15 -9.81
CA ILE A 258 6.51 -7.27 -8.36
C ILE A 258 6.20 -8.69 -7.89
N TRP A 259 5.37 -9.43 -8.62
CA TRP A 259 4.99 -10.80 -8.29
C TRP A 259 6.10 -11.80 -8.58
N TRP A 260 6.98 -11.49 -9.52
CA TRP A 260 8.24 -12.23 -9.66
C TRP A 260 9.06 -12.21 -8.36
N VAL A 261 8.91 -11.17 -7.54
CA VAL A 261 9.64 -10.97 -6.30
C VAL A 261 8.84 -11.44 -5.08
N LEU A 262 7.63 -10.91 -4.87
CA LEU A 262 6.87 -11.13 -3.63
C LEU A 262 6.06 -12.43 -3.61
N HIS A 263 5.77 -13.02 -4.77
CA HIS A 263 5.00 -14.26 -4.85
C HIS A 263 5.88 -15.42 -5.31
N ASN A 264 6.68 -15.21 -6.37
CA ASN A 264 7.32 -16.32 -7.04
C ASN A 264 8.68 -16.69 -6.45
N LEU A 265 9.51 -15.73 -6.00
CA LEU A 265 10.80 -16.07 -5.42
C LEU A 265 10.64 -16.95 -4.16
N PRO A 266 11.54 -17.93 -3.94
CA PRO A 266 11.55 -18.71 -2.71
C PRO A 266 11.75 -17.81 -1.49
N PHE A 267 11.10 -18.14 -0.37
CA PHE A 267 11.03 -17.29 0.82
C PHE A 267 12.38 -16.81 1.36
N ASN A 268 13.39 -17.68 1.37
CA ASN A 268 14.76 -17.33 1.76
C ASN A 268 15.36 -16.18 0.92
N HIS A 269 14.99 -16.08 -0.36
CA HIS A 269 15.38 -14.96 -1.22
C HIS A 269 14.61 -13.70 -0.86
N VAL A 270 13.30 -13.83 -0.68
CA VAL A 270 12.41 -12.70 -0.34
C VAL A 270 12.84 -12.06 0.97
N VAL A 271 13.18 -12.85 1.99
CA VAL A 271 13.69 -12.37 3.28
C VAL A 271 14.98 -11.54 3.11
N ARG A 272 15.96 -12.04 2.35
CA ARG A 272 17.22 -11.31 2.09
C ARG A 272 17.02 -10.06 1.23
N VAL A 273 16.04 -10.09 0.32
CA VAL A 273 15.61 -8.90 -0.43
C VAL A 273 14.95 -7.88 0.52
N MET A 274 14.13 -8.35 1.46
CA MET A 274 13.42 -7.52 2.43
C MET A 274 14.39 -6.80 3.38
N ASP A 275 15.43 -7.49 3.86
CA ASP A 275 16.52 -6.88 4.65
C ASP A 275 17.07 -5.61 3.95
N CYS A 276 17.32 -5.69 2.64
CA CYS A 276 17.81 -4.56 1.85
C CYS A 276 16.72 -3.52 1.55
N TYR A 277 15.51 -3.98 1.23
CA TYR A 277 14.37 -3.12 0.88
C TYR A 277 14.01 -2.19 2.04
N LEU A 278 13.91 -2.70 3.27
CA LEU A 278 13.57 -1.88 4.45
C LEU A 278 14.61 -0.80 4.74
N ASN A 279 15.85 -0.95 4.28
CA ASN A 279 16.89 0.07 4.43
C ASN A 279 16.96 1.07 3.25
N GLU A 280 16.68 0.62 2.02
CA GLU A 280 16.95 1.42 0.81
C GLU A 280 15.72 1.81 -0.03
N GLY A 281 14.56 1.24 0.26
CA GLY A 281 13.30 1.46 -0.43
C GLY A 281 13.09 0.67 -1.73
N ILE A 282 12.05 1.05 -2.48
CA ILE A 282 11.52 0.33 -3.65
C ILE A 282 12.54 0.09 -4.77
N LYS A 283 13.61 0.89 -4.79
CA LYS A 283 14.72 0.72 -5.73
C LYS A 283 15.38 -0.65 -5.65
N VAL A 284 15.39 -1.28 -4.47
CA VAL A 284 15.89 -2.66 -4.32
C VAL A 284 15.05 -3.62 -5.17
N LEU A 285 13.72 -3.49 -5.13
CA LEU A 285 12.80 -4.34 -5.88
C LEU A 285 12.98 -4.18 -7.39
N TYR A 286 13.23 -2.95 -7.87
CA TYR A 286 13.57 -2.71 -9.28
C TYR A 286 14.83 -3.47 -9.72
N ARG A 287 15.86 -3.49 -8.86
CA ARG A 287 17.11 -4.21 -9.15
C ARG A 287 16.91 -5.72 -9.12
N VAL A 288 16.11 -6.22 -8.19
CA VAL A 288 15.80 -7.66 -8.09
C VAL A 288 14.99 -8.10 -9.31
N ALA A 289 13.96 -7.35 -9.72
CA ALA A 289 13.21 -7.66 -10.94
C ALA A 289 14.12 -7.75 -12.18
N MET A 290 15.01 -6.77 -12.37
CA MET A 290 15.99 -6.81 -13.46
C MET A 290 16.99 -7.98 -13.31
N ALA A 291 17.38 -8.34 -12.09
CA ALA A 291 18.27 -9.48 -11.84
C ALA A 291 17.61 -10.81 -12.19
N ILE A 292 16.33 -10.99 -11.84
CA ILE A 292 15.52 -12.16 -12.25
C ILE A 292 15.50 -12.25 -13.77
N LEU A 293 15.20 -11.14 -14.47
CA LEU A 293 15.19 -11.11 -15.94
C LEU A 293 16.56 -11.43 -16.56
N LEU A 294 17.66 -10.95 -15.97
CA LEU A 294 19.02 -11.30 -16.40
C LEU A 294 19.32 -12.79 -16.23
N LEU A 295 18.91 -13.37 -15.10
CA LEU A 295 19.10 -14.79 -14.83
C LEU A 295 18.22 -15.65 -15.75
N PHE A 296 16.98 -15.23 -16.01
CA PHE A 296 16.09 -15.89 -16.96
C PHE A 296 16.68 -15.86 -18.37
N HIS A 297 17.14 -14.70 -18.83
CA HIS A 297 17.82 -14.56 -20.11
C HIS A 297 19.03 -15.51 -20.25
N LYS A 298 19.87 -15.59 -19.21
CA LYS A 298 21.03 -16.50 -19.20
C LYS A 298 20.65 -17.97 -19.27
N ASN A 299 19.47 -18.34 -18.77
CA ASN A 299 18.96 -19.71 -18.80
C ASN A 299 17.91 -19.95 -19.89
N SER A 300 17.66 -18.98 -20.78
CA SER A 300 16.52 -19.00 -21.72
C SER A 300 16.48 -20.24 -22.60
N ALA A 301 17.63 -20.82 -22.96
CA ALA A 301 17.71 -22.08 -23.70
C ALA A 301 16.93 -23.21 -23.02
N SER A 302 17.09 -23.36 -21.69
CA SER A 302 16.42 -24.39 -20.90
C SER A 302 14.91 -24.17 -20.73
N TRP A 303 14.41 -22.96 -21.03
CA TRP A 303 13.02 -22.57 -20.86
C TRP A 303 12.26 -22.45 -22.20
N THR A 304 12.88 -22.79 -23.32
CA THR A 304 12.27 -22.64 -24.65
C THR A 304 10.98 -23.45 -24.79
N LYS A 305 10.95 -24.66 -24.22
CA LYS A 305 9.76 -25.53 -24.21
C LYS A 305 8.62 -24.92 -23.39
N ASP A 306 8.88 -24.55 -22.14
CA ASP A 306 7.89 -23.92 -21.26
C ASP A 306 7.32 -22.62 -21.86
N ILE A 307 8.17 -21.81 -22.51
CA ILE A 307 7.74 -20.58 -23.20
C ILE A 307 6.79 -20.91 -24.35
N ALA A 308 7.07 -21.94 -25.13
CA ALA A 308 6.23 -22.35 -26.26
C ALA A 308 4.87 -22.92 -25.79
N GLU A 309 4.86 -23.67 -24.69
CA GLU A 309 3.65 -24.34 -24.18
C GLU A 309 2.75 -23.41 -23.37
N SER A 310 3.32 -22.56 -22.51
CA SER A 310 2.57 -21.78 -21.50
C SER A 310 2.72 -20.26 -21.64
N GLY A 311 3.56 -19.81 -22.56
CA GLY A 311 3.91 -18.41 -22.73
C GLY A 311 5.02 -17.93 -21.79
N VAL A 312 5.65 -16.81 -22.14
CA VAL A 312 6.78 -16.25 -21.38
C VAL A 312 6.38 -15.80 -19.97
N ASP A 313 5.12 -15.37 -19.77
CA ASP A 313 4.59 -14.92 -18.48
C ASP A 313 4.66 -16.05 -17.45
N SER A 314 4.08 -17.21 -17.80
CA SER A 314 4.05 -18.40 -16.95
C SER A 314 5.45 -19.01 -16.77
N ALA A 315 6.24 -19.08 -17.85
CA ALA A 315 7.61 -19.58 -17.78
C ALA A 315 8.50 -18.72 -16.86
N LEU A 316 8.35 -17.39 -16.89
CA LEU A 316 9.10 -16.49 -16.02
C LEU A 316 8.67 -16.63 -14.55
N ALA A 317 7.38 -16.78 -14.28
CA ALA A 317 6.87 -17.04 -12.93
C ALA A 317 7.44 -18.36 -12.36
N LYS A 318 7.39 -19.44 -13.15
CA LYS A 318 7.95 -20.73 -12.79
C LYS A 318 9.47 -20.68 -12.62
N PHE A 319 10.18 -19.94 -13.47
CA PHE A 319 11.62 -19.71 -13.33
C PHE A 319 11.97 -18.98 -12.03
N ALA A 320 11.23 -17.93 -11.67
CA ALA A 320 11.48 -17.20 -10.43
C ALA A 320 11.28 -18.10 -9.20
N ASN A 321 10.31 -19.00 -9.23
CA ASN A 321 10.10 -20.02 -8.20
C ASN A 321 11.21 -21.07 -8.14
N GLN A 322 11.81 -21.39 -9.28
CA GLN A 322 12.87 -22.38 -9.43
C GLN A 322 14.25 -21.73 -9.65
N ILE A 323 14.47 -20.57 -9.05
CA ILE A 323 15.63 -19.74 -9.36
C ILE A 323 16.96 -20.50 -9.11
N PRO A 324 17.85 -20.64 -10.10
CA PRO A 324 18.98 -21.58 -10.00
C PRO A 324 20.13 -21.09 -9.11
N VAL A 325 19.96 -19.98 -8.40
CA VAL A 325 21.01 -19.34 -7.59
C VAL A 325 20.45 -19.02 -6.21
N GLY A 326 21.27 -19.15 -5.16
CA GLY A 326 20.87 -18.77 -3.81
C GLY A 326 20.84 -17.24 -3.56
N PRO A 327 20.37 -16.80 -2.37
CA PRO A 327 20.14 -15.39 -2.06
C PRO A 327 21.37 -14.49 -2.23
N ARG A 328 22.53 -14.89 -1.69
CA ARG A 328 23.78 -14.13 -1.82
C ARG A 328 24.15 -13.87 -3.28
N LYS A 329 23.96 -14.86 -4.15
CA LYS A 329 24.26 -14.73 -5.58
C LYS A 329 23.23 -13.84 -6.29
N LEU A 330 21.95 -13.96 -5.96
CA LEU A 330 20.89 -13.07 -6.46
C LEU A 330 21.20 -11.60 -6.11
N LEU A 331 21.51 -11.33 -4.84
CA LEU A 331 21.87 -9.97 -4.38
C LEU A 331 23.13 -9.43 -5.06
N ARG A 332 24.14 -10.28 -5.29
CA ARG A 332 25.34 -9.90 -6.06
C ARG A 332 24.98 -9.49 -7.50
N VAL A 333 24.06 -10.18 -8.18
CA VAL A 333 23.57 -9.78 -9.51
C VAL A 333 22.78 -8.47 -9.43
N CYS A 334 21.86 -8.36 -8.49
CA CYS A 334 21.01 -7.18 -8.23
C CYS A 334 21.82 -5.89 -8.00
N PHE A 335 22.81 -5.93 -7.10
CA PHE A 335 23.65 -4.77 -6.79
C PHE A 335 24.82 -4.58 -7.76
N GLY A 336 25.11 -5.57 -8.61
CA GLY A 336 26.03 -5.46 -9.73
C GLY A 336 25.52 -4.58 -10.89
N ILE A 337 24.20 -4.30 -10.96
CA ILE A 337 23.62 -3.43 -12.00
C ILE A 337 24.07 -1.97 -11.78
N ARG A 338 24.91 -1.47 -12.69
CA ARG A 338 25.50 -0.12 -12.63
C ARG A 338 24.59 0.95 -13.25
N GLY A 339 24.85 2.22 -12.88
CA GLY A 339 24.20 3.39 -13.49
C GLY A 339 22.75 3.65 -13.05
N LEU A 340 22.23 2.88 -12.08
CA LEU A 340 20.88 3.04 -11.57
C LEU A 340 20.85 3.98 -10.36
N SER A 341 21.07 5.28 -10.56
CA SER A 341 20.99 6.29 -9.50
C SER A 341 19.54 6.61 -9.14
N SER A 342 19.29 7.08 -7.90
CA SER A 342 17.93 7.43 -7.47
C SER A 342 17.40 8.64 -8.26
N ALA A 343 18.25 9.62 -8.56
CA ALA A 343 17.91 10.74 -9.44
C ALA A 343 17.57 10.32 -10.87
N TYR A 344 18.24 9.29 -11.42
CA TYR A 344 17.88 8.76 -12.73
C TYR A 344 16.50 8.08 -12.70
N ILE A 345 16.25 7.22 -11.71
CA ILE A 345 14.93 6.57 -11.54
C ILE A 345 13.84 7.62 -11.40
N PHE A 346 14.03 8.62 -10.55
CA PHE A 346 13.07 9.70 -10.34
C PHE A 346 12.72 10.41 -11.66
N ARG A 347 13.72 10.78 -12.47
CA ARG A 347 13.47 11.38 -13.80
C ARG A 347 12.66 10.48 -14.74
N VAL A 348 12.93 9.18 -14.75
CA VAL A 348 12.16 8.22 -15.57
C VAL A 348 10.73 8.11 -15.06
N PHE A 349 10.56 8.02 -13.75
CA PHE A 349 9.27 7.93 -13.08
C PHE A 349 8.41 9.17 -13.38
N THR A 350 8.93 10.36 -13.08
CA THR A 350 8.23 11.64 -13.32
C THR A 350 7.86 11.81 -14.80
N LYS A 351 8.77 11.50 -15.73
CA LYS A 351 8.47 11.55 -17.17
C LYS A 351 7.32 10.60 -17.56
N THR A 352 7.33 9.40 -17.00
CA THR A 352 6.30 8.38 -17.24
C THR A 352 4.95 8.84 -16.70
N GLU A 353 4.92 9.37 -15.48
CA GLU A 353 3.72 9.93 -14.84
C GLU A 353 3.10 11.08 -15.65
N MET A 354 3.93 12.05 -16.06
CA MET A 354 3.49 13.17 -16.91
C MET A 354 2.88 12.66 -18.23
N THR A 355 3.48 11.63 -18.83
CA THR A 355 2.98 11.04 -20.09
C THR A 355 1.62 10.37 -19.90
N LEU A 356 1.40 9.66 -18.79
CA LEU A 356 0.12 9.01 -18.49
C LEU A 356 -0.98 10.03 -18.19
N LYS A 357 -0.69 11.03 -17.35
CA LYS A 357 -1.61 12.13 -17.05
C LYS A 357 -2.01 12.92 -18.30
N ALA A 358 -1.08 13.10 -19.26
CA ALA A 358 -1.41 13.74 -20.53
C ALA A 358 -2.37 12.91 -21.39
N ARG A 359 -2.20 11.58 -21.41
CA ARG A 359 -3.07 10.67 -22.21
C ARG A 359 -4.49 10.56 -21.66
N SER A 360 -4.65 10.52 -20.33
CA SER A 360 -5.99 10.50 -19.70
C SER A 360 -6.82 11.73 -20.07
N ASN A 361 -6.16 12.90 -20.20
CA ASN A 361 -6.83 14.15 -20.54
C ASN A 361 -7.25 14.22 -22.03
N VAL A 362 -6.54 13.54 -22.92
CA VAL A 362 -6.84 13.51 -24.37
C VAL A 362 -7.98 12.54 -24.69
N MET A 363 -8.11 11.43 -23.97
CA MET A 363 -9.21 10.46 -24.16
C MET A 363 -10.57 10.97 -23.63
N SER A 364 -10.59 11.98 -22.78
CA SER A 364 -11.82 12.58 -22.25
C SER A 364 -12.57 13.48 -23.26
N ASN A 365 -11.94 13.86 -24.38
CA ASN A 365 -12.51 14.79 -25.37
C ASN A 365 -13.08 14.11 -26.62
N SER A 366 -13.17 12.78 -26.66
CA SER A 366 -13.73 12.08 -27.82
C SER A 366 -14.68 10.97 -27.38
N ARG A 367 -15.96 11.22 -27.68
CA ARG A 367 -17.16 10.36 -27.58
C ARG A 367 -18.08 10.67 -26.40
N GLN A 368 -19.24 11.19 -26.78
CA GLN A 368 -20.46 11.33 -26.01
C GLN A 368 -20.82 10.04 -25.25
N LEU A 369 -21.31 10.25 -24.02
CA LEU A 369 -22.44 9.58 -23.37
C LEU A 369 -22.65 8.10 -23.74
N ILE A 370 -22.08 7.22 -22.92
CA ILE A 370 -22.79 6.26 -22.06
C ILE A 370 -21.69 5.74 -21.10
N ARG A 371 -21.70 6.22 -19.85
CA ARG A 371 -20.87 5.65 -18.79
C ARG A 371 -21.80 5.05 -17.76
N SER A 372 -21.56 3.78 -17.51
CA SER A 372 -22.31 2.91 -16.61
C SER A 372 -22.54 3.53 -15.23
N ARG A 373 -23.74 3.33 -14.69
CA ARG A 373 -24.10 3.67 -13.30
C ARG A 373 -23.25 2.83 -12.34
N SER A 374 -22.16 3.38 -11.84
CA SER A 374 -21.48 2.84 -10.66
C SER A 374 -20.58 3.90 -10.02
N SER A 375 -21.01 4.37 -8.85
CA SER A 375 -20.20 4.87 -7.73
C SER A 375 -19.22 6.04 -7.96
N GLU A 376 -19.48 6.98 -8.87
CA GLU A 376 -18.71 8.24 -8.97
C GLU A 376 -19.18 9.36 -8.00
N ASN A 377 -20.22 9.11 -7.18
CA ASN A 377 -20.81 10.14 -6.31
C ASN A 377 -20.47 9.98 -4.81
N LEU A 378 -19.49 9.14 -4.44
CA LEU A 378 -19.11 8.98 -3.03
C LEU A 378 -18.08 10.05 -2.61
N PRO A 379 -18.26 10.72 -1.46
CA PRO A 379 -17.27 11.64 -0.90
C PRO A 379 -15.93 10.93 -0.68
N THR A 380 -14.83 11.66 -0.82
CA THR A 380 -13.51 11.18 -0.35
C THR A 380 -13.56 10.98 1.17
N SER A 381 -12.83 10.01 1.72
CA SER A 381 -12.87 9.72 3.17
C SER A 381 -12.49 10.93 4.04
N GLN A 382 -11.68 11.85 3.53
CA GLN A 382 -11.36 13.11 4.19
C GLN A 382 -12.57 14.06 4.27
N SER A 383 -13.38 14.15 3.20
CA SER A 383 -14.65 14.88 3.26
C SER A 383 -15.68 14.18 4.16
N GLN A 384 -15.65 12.83 4.26
CA GLN A 384 -16.51 12.08 5.17
C GLN A 384 -16.18 12.37 6.64
N LEU A 385 -14.90 12.29 7.01
CA LEU A 385 -14.41 12.61 8.34
C LEU A 385 -14.67 14.07 8.69
N ASN A 386 -14.39 15.01 7.78
CA ASN A 386 -14.63 16.43 8.04
C ASN A 386 -16.13 16.74 8.24
N VAL A 387 -17.04 16.11 7.49
CA VAL A 387 -18.48 16.35 7.68
C VAL A 387 -18.98 15.71 8.97
N GLN A 388 -18.49 14.51 9.31
CA GLN A 388 -18.82 13.84 10.57
C GLN A 388 -18.26 14.60 11.80
N MET A 389 -17.08 15.23 11.64
CA MET A 389 -16.47 16.11 12.64
C MET A 389 -17.17 17.47 12.76
N MET A 390 -17.80 17.95 11.69
CA MET A 390 -18.55 19.22 11.67
C MET A 390 -20.03 19.09 12.06
N SER A 391 -20.57 17.87 12.12
CA SER A 391 -21.96 17.63 12.49
C SER A 391 -22.16 16.28 13.17
N HIS A 392 -22.46 16.29 14.46
CA HIS A 392 -22.88 15.12 15.24
C HIS A 392 -24.27 14.59 14.84
N THR A 393 -24.90 15.16 13.81
CA THR A 393 -26.28 14.83 13.39
C THR A 393 -26.34 13.65 12.42
N LEU A 394 -25.29 13.41 11.63
CA LEU A 394 -25.32 12.43 10.54
C LEU A 394 -24.49 11.18 10.84
N THR A 395 -25.07 10.02 10.56
CA THR A 395 -24.31 8.77 10.40
C THR A 395 -23.59 8.73 9.05
N ILE A 396 -22.52 7.93 8.95
CA ILE A 396 -21.78 7.72 7.69
C ILE A 396 -22.71 7.29 6.55
N ARG A 397 -23.74 6.47 6.85
CA ARG A 397 -24.71 5.97 5.85
C ARG A 397 -25.63 7.07 5.33
N GLU A 398 -26.03 8.00 6.18
CA GLU A 398 -26.86 9.16 5.80
C GLU A 398 -26.05 10.16 4.99
N LEU A 399 -24.78 10.35 5.37
CA LEU A 399 -23.84 11.18 4.63
C LEU A 399 -23.65 10.69 3.19
N PHE A 400 -23.45 9.39 2.99
CA PHE A 400 -23.35 8.80 1.64
C PHE A 400 -24.61 8.99 0.81
N THR A 401 -25.79 8.89 1.45
CA THR A 401 -27.07 9.07 0.77
C THR A 401 -27.18 10.52 0.28
N LEU A 402 -26.85 11.48 1.16
CA LEU A 402 -26.92 12.89 0.85
C LEU A 402 -25.93 13.30 -0.26
N TRP A 403 -24.69 12.81 -0.21
CA TRP A 403 -23.69 13.09 -1.25
C TRP A 403 -24.08 12.52 -2.62
N SER A 404 -24.80 11.41 -2.65
CA SER A 404 -25.32 10.85 -3.91
C SER A 404 -26.34 11.77 -4.60
N TRP A 405 -26.95 12.70 -3.87
CA TRP A 405 -27.96 13.63 -4.36
C TRP A 405 -27.40 14.98 -4.81
N LEU A 406 -26.17 15.32 -4.42
CA LEU A 406 -25.51 16.58 -4.76
C LEU A 406 -25.05 16.61 -6.22
N PRO A 407 -25.01 17.79 -6.88
CA PRO A 407 -24.39 17.89 -8.19
C PRO A 407 -22.92 17.48 -8.13
N VAL A 408 -22.45 16.72 -9.13
CA VAL A 408 -21.10 16.11 -9.15
C VAL A 408 -20.00 17.13 -8.90
N ARG A 409 -20.11 18.32 -9.50
CA ARG A 409 -19.16 19.43 -9.31
C ARG A 409 -19.01 19.87 -7.86
N ILE A 410 -20.05 19.69 -7.04
CA ILE A 410 -20.06 20.10 -5.63
C ILE A 410 -19.38 19.07 -4.73
N THR A 411 -19.44 17.78 -5.11
CA THR A 411 -18.79 16.70 -4.34
C THR A 411 -17.25 16.80 -4.29
N MET A 412 -16.66 17.66 -5.13
CA MET A 412 -15.22 17.94 -5.17
C MET A 412 -14.77 19.01 -4.16
N TYR A 413 -15.70 19.78 -3.57
CA TYR A 413 -15.38 20.85 -2.62
C TYR A 413 -15.23 20.31 -1.20
N GLN A 414 -14.30 20.88 -0.44
CA GLN A 414 -14.19 20.62 1.00
C GLN A 414 -15.29 21.41 1.73
N PRO A 415 -16.19 20.74 2.46
CA PRO A 415 -17.23 21.43 3.19
C PRO A 415 -16.63 22.19 4.38
N ILE A 416 -17.24 23.32 4.71
CA ILE A 416 -16.91 24.15 5.88
C ILE A 416 -18.18 24.38 6.70
N LEU A 417 -18.05 24.36 8.03
CA LEU A 417 -19.15 24.62 8.95
C LEU A 417 -19.37 26.13 9.06
N LEU A 418 -20.52 26.59 8.59
CA LEU A 418 -20.87 28.02 8.59
C LEU A 418 -21.70 28.43 9.81
N TYR A 419 -22.50 27.50 10.35
CA TYR A 419 -23.44 27.76 11.42
C TYR A 419 -23.81 26.47 12.16
N THR A 420 -23.96 26.57 13.48
CA THR A 420 -24.46 25.51 14.36
C THR A 420 -25.32 26.13 15.44
N THR A 421 -26.37 25.45 15.89
CA THR A 421 -27.21 25.95 16.99
C THR A 421 -26.52 25.88 18.35
N GLU A 422 -25.48 25.04 18.48
CA GLU A 422 -24.69 24.86 19.70
C GLU A 422 -23.75 26.05 19.92
N GLU A 423 -23.09 26.53 18.87
CA GLU A 423 -22.14 27.65 18.95
C GLU A 423 -22.82 29.02 18.75
N HIS A 424 -23.84 29.09 17.88
CA HIS A 424 -24.40 30.34 17.39
C HIS A 424 -25.83 30.62 17.85
N GLY A 425 -26.43 29.70 18.62
CA GLY A 425 -27.79 29.79 19.13
C GLY A 425 -28.87 29.45 18.10
N CYS A 426 -30.14 29.73 18.41
CA CYS A 426 -31.29 29.34 17.57
C CYS A 426 -31.90 30.52 16.79
N SER A 427 -31.20 31.66 16.70
CA SER A 427 -31.72 32.86 16.03
C SER A 427 -31.61 32.76 14.51
N LEU A 428 -32.75 32.75 13.82
CA LEU A 428 -32.79 32.80 12.35
C LEU A 428 -32.09 34.04 11.78
N GLN A 429 -32.15 35.17 12.47
CA GLN A 429 -31.46 36.39 12.05
C GLN A 429 -29.95 36.20 12.07
N THR A 430 -29.42 35.54 13.10
CA THR A 430 -27.99 35.22 13.23
C THR A 430 -27.54 34.25 12.15
N PHE A 431 -28.35 33.22 11.88
CA PHE A 431 -28.12 32.29 10.76
C PHE A 431 -28.00 33.05 9.45
N TYR A 432 -29.02 33.84 9.11
CA TYR A 432 -29.09 34.55 7.84
C TYR A 432 -27.94 35.52 7.60
N VAL A 433 -27.46 36.22 8.64
CA VAL A 433 -26.30 37.13 8.53
C VAL A 433 -25.00 36.38 8.32
N ARG A 434 -24.83 35.20 8.94
CA ARG A 434 -23.60 34.39 8.78
C ARG A 434 -23.51 33.70 7.42
N VAL A 435 -24.64 33.22 6.88
CA VAL A 435 -24.64 32.42 5.65
C VAL A 435 -24.85 33.25 4.37
N GLU A 436 -25.09 34.56 4.48
CA GLU A 436 -25.59 35.39 3.36
C GLU A 436 -24.72 35.36 2.10
N GLN A 437 -23.39 35.29 2.23
CA GLN A 437 -22.44 35.34 1.11
C GLN A 437 -22.00 33.96 0.60
N HIS A 438 -22.44 32.86 1.22
CA HIS A 438 -21.95 31.52 0.91
C HIS A 438 -22.84 30.80 -0.12
N GLU A 439 -22.19 30.16 -1.10
CA GLU A 439 -22.82 29.27 -2.07
C GLU A 439 -21.84 28.18 -2.59
N PRO A 440 -22.33 26.99 -2.95
CA PRO A 440 -23.62 26.44 -2.55
C PRO A 440 -23.59 26.03 -1.06
N THR A 441 -24.75 25.88 -0.43
CA THR A 441 -24.85 25.52 0.99
C THR A 441 -25.74 24.29 1.20
N LEU A 442 -25.46 23.57 2.28
CA LEU A 442 -26.22 22.42 2.72
C LEU A 442 -26.77 22.71 4.12
N LEU A 443 -28.09 22.84 4.23
CA LEU A 443 -28.80 23.03 5.49
C LEU A 443 -29.24 21.68 6.04
N LEU A 444 -28.92 21.40 7.30
CA LEU A 444 -29.24 20.16 7.99
C LEU A 444 -29.98 20.48 9.30
N ILE A 445 -31.11 19.83 9.51
CA ILE A 445 -31.97 20.02 10.68
C ILE A 445 -32.23 18.66 11.33
N LYS A 446 -31.95 18.56 12.63
CA LYS A 446 -32.35 17.44 13.49
C LYS A 446 -33.43 17.91 14.44
N THR A 447 -34.60 17.27 14.42
CA THR A 447 -35.67 17.58 15.38
C THR A 447 -35.44 16.86 16.70
N ASN A 448 -36.16 17.27 17.76
CA ASN A 448 -36.17 16.57 19.04
C ASN A 448 -36.75 15.15 18.95
N ASN A 449 -37.45 14.83 17.85
CA ASN A 449 -38.00 13.51 17.56
C ASN A 449 -37.03 12.66 16.71
N ASN A 450 -35.77 13.07 16.58
CA ASN A 450 -34.73 12.45 15.75
C ASN A 450 -35.00 12.43 14.24
N GLU A 451 -35.94 13.24 13.75
CA GLU A 451 -36.12 13.42 12.30
C GLU A 451 -34.97 14.23 11.74
N VAL A 452 -34.45 13.81 10.59
CA VAL A 452 -33.31 14.46 9.94
C VAL A 452 -33.71 14.83 8.52
N PHE A 453 -33.75 16.14 8.24
CA PHE A 453 -34.11 16.68 6.94
C PHE A 453 -33.35 17.98 6.66
N GLY A 454 -33.45 18.49 5.44
CA GLY A 454 -32.67 19.65 5.05
C GLY A 454 -32.91 20.14 3.64
N ALA A 455 -32.02 21.02 3.20
CA ALA A 455 -32.04 21.62 1.88
C ALA A 455 -30.63 21.74 1.31
N TYR A 456 -30.47 21.46 0.03
CA TYR A 456 -29.31 21.90 -0.75
C TYR A 456 -29.68 23.19 -1.48
N CYS A 457 -29.03 24.29 -1.12
CA CYS A 457 -29.27 25.62 -1.68
C CYS A 457 -28.15 25.97 -2.66
N SER A 458 -28.49 26.10 -3.94
CA SER A 458 -27.49 26.29 -5.00
C SER A 458 -26.97 27.72 -5.14
N SER A 459 -27.62 28.70 -4.51
CA SER A 459 -27.27 30.12 -4.60
C SER A 459 -27.14 30.77 -3.22
N ARG A 460 -26.63 32.01 -3.19
CA ARG A 460 -26.35 32.74 -1.94
C ARG A 460 -27.63 33.12 -1.21
N TRP A 461 -27.59 33.03 0.12
CA TRP A 461 -28.73 33.38 0.97
C TRP A 461 -29.07 34.88 0.94
N ILE A 462 -28.16 35.77 0.52
CA ILE A 462 -28.46 37.21 0.34
C ILE A 462 -29.50 37.46 -0.76
N GLU A 463 -29.62 36.55 -1.75
CA GLU A 463 -30.54 36.69 -2.87
C GLU A 463 -32.02 36.70 -2.44
N ARG A 464 -32.35 36.16 -1.26
CA ARG A 464 -33.69 36.23 -0.66
C ARG A 464 -34.20 37.67 -0.49
N ASN A 465 -33.29 38.65 -0.48
CA ASN A 465 -33.60 40.07 -0.33
C ASN A 465 -33.76 40.79 -1.68
N GLN A 466 -33.59 40.10 -2.81
CA GLN A 466 -33.79 40.69 -4.13
C GLN A 466 -35.24 41.14 -4.29
N LYS A 467 -35.39 42.27 -5.01
CA LYS A 467 -36.68 42.85 -5.36
C LYS A 467 -36.88 42.75 -6.87
N ASP A 468 -38.10 42.48 -7.28
CA ASP A 468 -38.48 42.55 -8.69
C ASP A 468 -38.44 44.00 -9.21
N GLU A 469 -38.62 44.19 -10.52
CA GLU A 469 -38.66 45.51 -11.16
C GLU A 469 -39.77 46.43 -10.62
N ARG A 470 -40.72 45.87 -9.86
CA ARG A 470 -41.84 46.57 -9.23
C ARG A 470 -41.57 46.86 -7.74
N GLY A 471 -40.39 46.52 -7.22
CA GLY A 471 -39.96 46.77 -5.84
C GLY A 471 -40.44 45.75 -4.81
N ASN A 472 -41.11 44.66 -5.22
CA ASN A 472 -41.59 43.60 -4.34
C ASN A 472 -40.52 42.54 -4.12
N ARG A 473 -40.48 41.93 -2.93
CA ARG A 473 -39.55 40.81 -2.68
C ARG A 473 -39.92 39.60 -3.53
N VAL A 474 -38.91 38.97 -4.13
CA VAL A 474 -39.10 37.73 -4.90
C VAL A 474 -39.51 36.60 -3.94
N ALA A 475 -40.53 35.83 -4.32
CA ALA A 475 -41.11 34.78 -3.47
C ALA A 475 -40.23 33.52 -3.34
N TYR A 476 -39.26 33.33 -4.23
CA TYR A 476 -38.33 32.20 -4.24
C TYR A 476 -36.94 32.64 -4.70
N PHE A 477 -35.91 31.92 -4.27
CA PHE A 477 -34.51 32.12 -4.69
C PHE A 477 -33.84 30.75 -4.85
N GLY A 478 -32.76 30.68 -5.63
CA GLY A 478 -32.12 29.41 -6.00
C GLY A 478 -32.13 29.16 -7.51
N THR A 479 -31.36 28.17 -7.94
CA THR A 479 -31.38 27.65 -9.32
C THR A 479 -32.22 26.37 -9.38
N GLY A 480 -32.45 25.84 -10.58
CA GLY A 480 -33.09 24.53 -10.78
C GLY A 480 -32.37 23.34 -10.14
N GLU A 481 -31.20 23.55 -9.53
CA GLU A 481 -30.47 22.54 -8.75
C GLU A 481 -30.81 22.54 -7.26
N THR A 482 -31.60 23.49 -6.75
CA THR A 482 -32.00 23.53 -5.33
C THR A 482 -33.03 22.43 -5.03
N PHE A 483 -32.85 21.69 -3.94
CA PHE A 483 -33.78 20.63 -3.54
C PHE A 483 -33.87 20.48 -2.02
N LEU A 484 -35.02 19.99 -1.56
CA LEU A 484 -35.24 19.55 -0.18
C LEU A 484 -34.93 18.07 -0.07
N PHE A 485 -34.60 17.59 1.13
CA PHE A 485 -34.40 16.17 1.35
C PHE A 485 -34.79 15.75 2.76
N SER A 486 -35.08 14.47 2.92
CA SER A 486 -35.31 13.78 4.19
C SER A 486 -34.39 12.56 4.27
N LEU A 487 -33.80 12.32 5.45
CA LEU A 487 -32.88 11.20 5.72
C LEU A 487 -33.47 10.19 6.72
N TYR A 488 -34.30 10.67 7.66
CA TYR A 488 -35.01 9.86 8.64
C TYR A 488 -36.37 10.51 8.96
N PRO A 489 -37.50 9.75 9.04
CA PRO A 489 -37.60 8.29 9.02
C PRO A 489 -37.50 7.66 7.63
N GLU A 490 -37.90 8.40 6.59
CA GLU A 490 -37.82 7.96 5.19
C GLU A 490 -36.81 8.81 4.42
N ARG A 491 -36.07 8.14 3.52
CA ARG A 491 -35.05 8.75 2.68
C ARG A 491 -35.66 9.20 1.36
N ALA A 492 -35.75 10.51 1.17
CA ALA A 492 -36.34 11.11 -0.03
C ALA A 492 -35.57 12.36 -0.45
N LYS A 493 -35.49 12.56 -1.77
CA LYS A 493 -35.03 13.78 -2.42
C LYS A 493 -36.21 14.40 -3.15
#